data_AF-A0A9J6FHC1-F1
#
_entry.id   AF-A0A9J6FHC1-F1
#
_cell.length_a   1.000
_cell.length_b   1.000
_cell.length_c   1.000
_cell.angle_alpha   90.00
_cell.angle_beta   90.00
_cell.angle_gamma   90.00
#
_symmetry.space_group_name_H-M   'P 1'
#
loop_
_entity.id
_entity.type
_entity.pdbx_description
1 polymer ?
#
loop_
_entity_poly.entity_id
_entity_poly.type
_entity_poly.pdbx_seq_one_letter_code
_entity_poly.pdbx_strand_id
1 'polypeptide(L)'
;MTKIQGIPRAVQRSTIWGNVHPALNFFSYSKRDLSETGLTKLPTRGLESLEVLELRDAPALREFPSVYHFRFIRVAHLTYPYHCCAFQFPETHNPEEHSR
;
A
#
# COMPACT_ATOMS: atom_id res chain seq x y z
N MET A 1 -50.82 -23.56 28.98
CA MET A 1 -51.04 -22.18 28.52
C MET A 1 -49.78 -21.40 28.85
N THR A 2 -48.94 -20.83 27.98
CA THR A 2 -48.89 -20.68 26.53
C THR A 2 -47.42 -20.47 26.16
N LYS A 3 -47.02 -21.04 25.02
CA LYS A 3 -45.72 -20.96 24.36
C LYS A 3 -45.55 -19.58 23.70
N ILE A 4 -44.37 -18.98 23.71
CA ILE A 4 -43.84 -18.21 22.55
C ILE A 4 -42.31 -18.01 22.65
N GLN A 5 -41.63 -18.49 21.61
CA GLN A 5 -40.23 -18.23 21.24
C GLN A 5 -40.07 -16.80 20.67
N GLY A 6 -38.86 -16.23 20.79
CA GLY A 6 -38.50 -14.95 20.15
C GLY A 6 -37.01 -14.62 20.17
N ILE A 7 -36.25 -15.29 19.28
CA ILE A 7 -35.12 -14.85 18.43
C ILE A 7 -34.05 -13.86 18.99
N PRO A 8 -32.74 -14.18 18.85
CA PRO A 8 -31.63 -13.36 19.32
C PRO A 8 -31.28 -12.21 18.34
N ARG A 9 -30.90 -11.05 18.88
CA ARG A 9 -30.27 -9.98 18.09
C ARG A 9 -29.31 -9.17 18.96
N ALA A 10 -28.01 -9.39 18.74
CA ALA A 10 -26.99 -8.37 18.52
C ALA A 10 -25.62 -8.93 18.90
N VAL A 11 -24.92 -9.39 17.87
CA VAL A 11 -23.46 -9.42 17.81
C VAL A 11 -22.95 -8.08 18.31
N GLN A 12 -22.36 -8.03 19.50
CA GLN A 12 -21.52 -6.89 19.88
C GLN A 12 -20.28 -6.92 19.00
N ARG A 13 -20.36 -6.21 17.87
CA ARG A 13 -19.18 -5.71 17.16
C ARG A 13 -18.42 -4.84 18.16
N SER A 14 -17.30 -5.35 18.65
CA SER A 14 -16.29 -4.52 19.33
C SER A 14 -15.76 -3.52 18.30
N THR A 15 -16.31 -2.32 18.33
CA THR A 15 -15.74 -1.15 17.69
C THR A 15 -14.51 -0.75 18.49
N ILE A 16 -13.38 -1.41 18.27
CA ILE A 16 -12.06 -0.82 18.53
C ILE A 16 -11.75 0.06 17.31
N TRP A 17 -12.43 1.21 17.19
CA TRP A 17 -11.87 2.30 16.40
C TRP A 17 -10.91 3.02 17.35
N GLY A 18 -9.64 2.66 17.25
CA GLY A 18 -8.57 3.38 17.94
C GLY A 18 -8.68 4.87 17.61
N ASN A 19 -8.73 5.69 18.66
CA ASN A 19 -8.71 7.14 18.55
C ASN A 19 -7.39 7.57 17.89
N VAL A 20 -7.43 7.96 16.62
CA VAL A 20 -6.31 8.67 15.98
C VAL A 20 -6.39 10.13 16.42
N HIS A 21 -5.50 10.52 17.34
CA HIS A 21 -5.37 11.89 17.84
C HIS A 21 -5.02 12.86 16.69
N PRO A 22 -5.68 14.04 16.58
CA PRO A 22 -5.54 14.96 15.43
C PRO A 22 -4.23 15.78 15.39
N ALA A 23 -3.18 15.39 16.11
CA ALA A 23 -1.96 16.18 16.28
C ALA A 23 -0.79 15.81 15.34
N LEU A 24 -0.97 14.89 14.38
CA LEU A 24 0.11 14.46 13.50
C LEU A 24 -0.32 14.48 12.03
N ASN A 25 -0.24 15.64 11.37
CA ASN A 25 0.46 15.76 10.08
C ASN A 25 0.71 17.23 9.68
N PHE A 26 1.74 17.86 10.24
CA PHE A 26 2.30 19.12 9.71
C PHE A 26 3.61 18.87 8.92
N PHE A 27 3.74 17.68 8.32
CA PHE A 27 4.68 17.44 7.24
C PHE A 27 3.84 17.06 6.02
N SER A 28 3.71 17.98 5.06
CA SER A 28 2.97 17.73 3.82
C SER A 28 3.79 16.79 2.93
N TYR A 29 3.80 15.52 3.30
CA TYR A 29 4.50 14.48 2.59
C TYR A 29 3.48 13.57 1.92
N SER A 30 3.63 13.33 0.62
CA SER A 30 2.65 12.55 -0.15
C SER A 30 2.76 11.07 0.21
N LYS A 31 1.81 10.56 1.02
CA LYS A 31 1.74 9.15 1.44
C LYS A 31 0.58 8.43 0.74
N ARG A 32 0.84 7.23 0.24
CA ARG A 32 -0.16 6.31 -0.32
C ARG A 32 0.02 4.92 0.25
N ASP A 33 -1.07 4.42 0.79
CA ASP A 33 -1.20 3.06 1.28
C ASP A 33 -2.04 2.26 0.30
N LEU A 34 -1.46 1.18 -0.22
CA LEU A 34 -2.04 0.21 -1.13
C LEU A 34 -1.87 -1.21 -0.57
N SER A 35 -1.69 -1.33 0.75
CA SER A 35 -1.58 -2.60 1.44
C SER A 35 -2.88 -3.41 1.37
N GLU A 36 -2.79 -4.73 1.47
CA GLU A 36 -3.94 -5.66 1.45
C GLU A 36 -4.79 -5.57 0.17
N THR A 37 -4.20 -5.08 -0.93
CA THR A 37 -4.88 -4.96 -2.22
C THR A 37 -4.58 -6.15 -3.14
N GLY A 38 -5.55 -6.49 -3.98
CA GLY A 38 -5.39 -7.48 -5.07
C GLY A 38 -4.78 -6.91 -6.34
N LEU A 39 -4.00 -5.82 -6.26
CA LEU A 39 -3.40 -5.17 -7.42
C LEU A 39 -2.37 -6.11 -8.06
N THR A 40 -2.54 -6.41 -9.34
CA THR A 40 -1.57 -7.22 -10.10
C THR A 40 -0.44 -6.37 -10.67
N LYS A 41 -0.69 -5.07 -10.90
CA LYS A 41 0.28 -4.09 -11.41
C LYS A 41 0.11 -2.77 -10.66
N LEU A 42 1.23 -2.14 -10.35
CA LEU A 42 1.25 -0.84 -9.69
C LEU A 42 1.06 0.28 -10.74
N PRO A 43 0.05 1.15 -10.61
CA PRO A 43 -0.11 2.28 -11.52
C PRO A 43 1.05 3.27 -11.33
N THR A 44 1.75 3.61 -12.40
CA THR A 44 2.84 4.59 -12.36
C THR A 44 2.32 6.03 -12.40
N ARG A 45 1.23 6.26 -13.15
CA ARG A 45 0.58 7.56 -13.27
C ARG A 45 -0.02 8.00 -11.95
N GLY A 46 0.27 9.24 -11.54
CA GLY A 46 -0.25 9.81 -10.29
C GLY A 46 0.50 9.36 -9.03
N LEU A 47 1.51 8.49 -9.15
CA LEU A 47 2.45 8.16 -8.07
C LEU A 47 3.83 8.82 -8.26
N GLU A 48 3.97 9.68 -9.26
CA GLU A 48 5.24 10.33 -9.59
C GLU A 48 5.75 11.21 -8.45
N SER A 49 4.87 12.01 -7.85
CA SER A 49 5.13 12.87 -6.68
C SER A 49 4.94 12.16 -5.34
N LEU A 50 4.79 10.83 -5.36
CA LEU A 50 4.63 10.06 -4.15
C LEU A 50 5.94 9.97 -3.41
N GLU A 51 5.82 10.06 -2.10
CA GLU A 51 6.94 10.22 -1.23
C GLU A 51 6.99 8.94 -0.34
N VAL A 52 5.87 8.43 0.21
CA VAL A 52 5.81 7.16 0.99
C VAL A 52 4.85 6.23 0.30
N LEU A 53 5.32 5.03 0.00
CA LEU A 53 4.53 3.93 -0.53
C LEU A 53 4.44 2.79 0.48
N GLU A 54 3.23 2.41 0.85
CA GLU A 54 2.97 1.20 1.64
C GLU A 54 2.29 0.16 0.74
N LEU A 55 2.91 -1.00 0.61
CA LEU A 55 2.45 -2.17 -0.15
C LEU A 55 2.69 -3.41 0.70
N ARG A 56 2.09 -3.48 1.89
CA ARG A 56 2.13 -4.68 2.74
C ARG A 56 1.02 -5.63 2.30
N ASP A 57 1.26 -6.93 2.35
CA ASP A 57 0.25 -7.95 2.05
C ASP A 57 -0.48 -7.76 0.69
N ALA A 58 0.28 -7.37 -0.36
CA ALA A 58 -0.17 -7.27 -1.75
C ALA A 58 0.40 -8.41 -2.62
N PRO A 59 -0.01 -9.68 -2.41
CA PRO A 59 0.60 -10.85 -3.04
C PRO A 59 0.31 -10.97 -4.55
N ALA A 60 -0.70 -10.25 -5.04
CA ALA A 60 -1.01 -10.19 -6.47
C ALA A 60 0.03 -9.36 -7.24
N LEU A 61 0.73 -8.44 -6.57
CA LEU A 61 1.72 -7.56 -7.18
C LEU A 61 3.06 -8.27 -7.28
N ARG A 62 3.23 -9.05 -8.35
CA ARG A 62 4.47 -9.82 -8.58
C ARG A 62 5.53 -8.99 -9.29
N GLU A 63 5.10 -8.09 -10.17
CA GLU A 63 5.97 -7.24 -10.97
C GLU A 63 5.98 -5.82 -10.41
N PHE A 64 7.17 -5.31 -10.07
CA PHE A 64 7.33 -3.91 -9.69
C PHE A 64 7.76 -3.09 -10.92
N PRO A 65 7.02 -2.02 -11.29
CA PRO A 65 7.39 -1.21 -12.43
C PRO A 65 8.71 -0.47 -12.18
N SER A 66 9.37 -0.03 -13.26
CA SER A 66 10.67 0.63 -13.16
C SER A 66 10.65 1.79 -12.17
N VAL A 67 11.65 1.81 -11.28
CA VAL A 67 11.78 2.82 -10.21
C VAL A 67 11.95 4.24 -10.72
N TYR A 68 12.33 4.42 -11.99
CA TYR A 68 12.42 5.73 -12.63
C TYR A 68 11.09 6.49 -12.71
N HIS A 69 9.97 5.78 -12.63
CA HIS A 69 8.65 6.41 -12.54
C HIS A 69 8.36 6.99 -11.14
N PHE A 70 9.16 6.64 -10.13
CA PHE A 70 8.96 7.00 -8.73
C PHE A 70 10.09 7.89 -8.21
N ARG A 71 10.19 9.10 -8.74
CA ARG A 71 11.34 9.99 -8.52
C ARG A 71 11.46 10.54 -7.09
N PHE A 72 10.34 10.64 -6.38
CA PHE A 72 10.28 11.28 -5.07
C PHE A 72 10.07 10.31 -3.90
N ILE A 73 9.98 9.00 -4.17
CA ILE A 73 9.81 7.99 -3.11
C ILE A 73 11.07 7.98 -2.24
N ARG A 74 10.90 8.24 -0.94
CA ARG A 74 11.97 8.10 0.06
C ARG A 74 11.80 6.86 0.91
N VAL A 75 10.56 6.38 1.07
CA VAL A 75 10.24 5.21 1.88
C VAL A 75 9.27 4.32 1.11
N ALA A 76 9.63 3.06 0.92
CA ALA A 76 8.79 2.04 0.32
C ALA A 76 8.74 0.79 1.20
N HIS A 77 7.56 0.43 1.66
CA HIS A 77 7.31 -0.84 2.32
C HIS A 77 6.70 -1.79 1.29
N LEU A 78 7.41 -2.87 0.97
CA LEU A 78 7.05 -3.77 -0.12
C LEU A 78 6.74 -5.16 0.45
N THR A 79 5.78 -5.85 -0.16
CA THR A 79 5.39 -7.22 0.23
C THR A 79 6.53 -8.20 -0.01
N TYR A 80 7.25 -8.02 -1.12
CA TYR A 80 8.35 -8.90 -1.49
C TYR A 80 9.71 -8.24 -1.32
N PRO A 81 10.68 -8.90 -0.67
CA PRO A 81 12.01 -8.33 -0.44
C PRO A 81 12.79 -8.11 -1.73
N TYR A 82 12.61 -8.94 -2.76
CA TYR A 82 13.33 -8.77 -4.03
C TYR A 82 12.96 -7.48 -4.78
N HIS A 83 11.81 -6.86 -4.48
CA HIS A 83 11.46 -5.56 -5.04
C HIS A 83 12.35 -4.43 -4.52
N CYS A 84 13.02 -4.61 -3.36
CA CYS A 84 13.90 -3.57 -2.82
C CYS A 84 15.17 -3.37 -3.67
N CYS A 85 15.62 -4.40 -4.39
CA CYS A 85 16.79 -4.32 -5.27
C CYS A 85 16.60 -3.24 -6.34
N ALA A 86 15.37 -3.06 -6.84
CA ALA A 86 15.07 -2.05 -7.83
C ALA A 86 15.36 -0.62 -7.32
N PHE A 87 15.16 -0.37 -6.01
CA PHE A 87 15.46 0.91 -5.38
C PHE A 87 16.94 1.05 -5.00
N GLN A 88 17.63 -0.04 -4.71
CA GLN A 88 19.06 -0.03 -4.36
C GLN A 88 19.96 0.16 -5.59
N PHE A 89 19.54 -0.39 -6.74
CA PHE A 89 20.32 -0.37 -7.98
C PHE A 89 19.46 0.20 -9.13
N PRO A 90 19.13 1.50 -9.11
CA PRO A 90 18.28 2.08 -10.15
C PRO A 90 18.90 1.97 -11.54
N GLU A 91 20.23 2.11 -11.67
CA GLU A 91 20.95 2.06 -12.95
C GLU A 91 20.72 0.75 -13.72
N THR A 92 20.67 -0.39 -13.03
CA THR A 92 20.43 -1.71 -13.65
C THR A 92 18.98 -1.94 -14.09
N HIS A 93 18.07 -1.04 -13.72
CA HIS A 93 16.65 -1.08 -14.05
C HIS A 93 16.22 0.06 -14.97
N ASN A 94 17.18 0.68 -15.66
CA ASN A 94 16.90 1.69 -16.67
C ASN A 94 16.29 1.03 -17.93
N PRO A 95 15.02 1.34 -18.28
CA PRO A 95 14.42 0.80 -19.49
C PRO A 95 15.11 1.30 -20.78
N GLU A 96 15.85 2.41 -20.73
CA GLU A 96 16.57 2.93 -21.90
C GLU A 96 17.83 2.11 -22.24
N GLU A 97 18.42 1.41 -21.27
CA GLU A 97 19.64 0.63 -21.51
C GLU A 97 19.36 -0.68 -22.29
N HIS A 98 18.13 -1.19 -22.22
CA HIS A 98 17.70 -2.40 -22.94
C HIS A 98 17.41 -2.18 -24.44
N SER A 99 17.59 -0.95 -24.94
CA SER A 99 17.27 -0.54 -26.32
C SER A 99 18.49 -0.34 -27.23
N ARG A 100 19.70 -0.65 -26.73
CA ARG A 100 20.94 -0.66 -27.52
C ARG A 100 21.33 -2.07 -27.90
#